data_AF-A0A2T5Q145-F1
#
_entry.id   AF-A0A2T5Q145-F1
#
_cell.length_a   1.000
_cell.length_b   1.000
_cell.length_c   1.000
_cell.angle_alpha   90.00
_cell.angle_beta   90.00
_cell.angle_gamma   90.00
#
_symmetry.space_group_name_H-M   'P 1'
#
loop_
_entity.id
_entity.type
_entity.pdbx_description
1 polymer ?
#
loop_
_entity_poly.entity_id
_entity_poly.type
_entity_poly.pdbx_seq_one_letter_code
_entity_poly.pdbx_strand_id
1 'polypeptide(L)'
;MERHVKSFTYAKYRQEPLASFVMKSEVGNTHDVYDKDEFNEFLKSTKLSEILEIVGKYKKEEFYPFVGKLFRIIGFESDVSRNGQNAQRADIVLNYQGKRTIPVEVKSKTEVSKINIKSIEQAFENKIILMSRQYGHFKKDDASFVVGFAYPSSASKANQLVSAYYKVYGVKIVLISISTLVKMAKETLVNNRQWDINDFIKNMGEVRLNG
;
A
#
# COMPACT_ATOMS: atom_id res chain seq x y z
N MET A 1 28.99 -16.50 4.67
CA MET A 1 28.25 -15.54 3.83
C MET A 1 26.93 -15.25 4.53
N GLU A 2 26.83 -14.09 5.16
CA GLU A 2 25.89 -13.78 6.23
C GLU A 2 24.42 -13.71 5.78
N ARG A 3 23.55 -14.31 6.60
CA ARG A 3 22.09 -14.29 6.44
C ARG A 3 21.56 -12.90 6.82
N HIS A 4 21.29 -12.05 5.85
CA HIS A 4 20.39 -10.91 6.06
C HIS A 4 18.95 -11.29 5.68
N VAL A 5 18.36 -12.14 6.51
CA VAL A 5 16.91 -12.34 6.57
C VAL A 5 16.40 -11.43 7.68
N LYS A 6 15.63 -10.40 7.33
CA LYS A 6 14.84 -9.66 8.32
C LYS A 6 13.38 -9.79 7.91
N SER A 7 12.63 -10.61 8.64
CA SER A 7 11.20 -10.35 8.82
C SER A 7 11.12 -9.03 9.59
N PHE A 8 10.79 -7.93 8.90
CA PHE A 8 10.74 -6.64 9.56
C PHE A 8 9.43 -6.51 10.33
N THR A 9 9.54 -6.51 11.66
CA THR A 9 8.46 -6.10 12.56
C THR A 9 8.36 -4.58 12.49
N TYR A 10 7.25 -4.04 11.98
CA TYR A 10 7.05 -2.60 11.93
C TYR A 10 6.53 -2.07 13.27
N ALA A 11 7.44 -1.73 14.17
CA ALA A 11 7.12 -1.13 15.46
C ALA A 11 8.15 -0.04 15.81
N LYS A 12 8.00 1.18 15.28
CA LYS A 12 8.67 2.38 15.85
C LYS A 12 7.77 3.62 15.76
N TYR A 13 7.68 4.32 16.90
CA TYR A 13 6.78 5.43 17.23
C TYR A 13 7.44 6.78 16.99
N ARG A 14 6.64 7.85 16.83
CA ARG A 14 7.06 9.23 17.11
C ARG A 14 6.07 9.86 18.08
N GLN A 15 6.59 10.50 19.14
CA GLN A 15 5.86 11.45 19.97
C GLN A 15 6.23 12.85 19.48
N GLU A 16 5.46 13.46 18.57
CA GLU A 16 5.46 14.92 18.41
C GLU A 16 4.05 15.41 18.02
N PRO A 17 3.64 16.62 18.45
CA PRO A 17 2.27 17.11 18.29
C PRO A 17 1.96 17.47 16.83
N LEU A 18 0.68 17.32 16.45
CA LEU A 18 0.13 17.73 15.15
C LEU A 18 0.27 19.26 14.96
N ALA A 19 1.33 19.70 14.29
CA ALA A 19 1.32 20.99 13.62
C ALA A 19 0.42 20.87 12.38
N SER A 20 -0.86 21.18 12.57
CA SER A 20 -1.83 21.65 11.56
C SER A 20 -1.61 21.14 10.13
N PHE A 21 -1.96 19.89 9.85
CA PHE A 21 -2.14 19.42 8.47
C PHE A 21 -3.55 19.83 8.00
N VAL A 22 -3.66 21.06 7.50
CA VAL A 22 -4.86 21.52 6.78
C VAL A 22 -4.89 20.78 5.45
N MET A 23 -5.71 19.73 5.36
CA MET A 23 -6.05 19.11 4.07
C MET A 23 -6.86 20.12 3.26
N LYS A 24 -6.26 20.66 2.20
CA LYS A 24 -7.01 21.35 1.15
C LYS A 24 -7.82 20.30 0.39
N SER A 25 -9.13 20.35 0.56
CA SER A 25 -10.10 19.77 -0.35
C SER A 25 -10.03 20.47 -1.71
N GLU A 26 -10.04 19.69 -2.79
CA GLU A 26 -10.42 19.98 -4.19
C GLU A 26 -9.62 18.97 -5.04
N VAL A 27 -10.19 18.00 -5.74
CA VAL A 27 -11.22 18.08 -6.79
C VAL A 27 -11.95 16.73 -6.85
N GLY A 28 -13.27 16.76 -7.08
CA GLY A 28 -14.18 15.62 -7.01
C GLY A 28 -13.77 14.39 -7.84
N ASN A 29 -13.88 13.22 -7.21
CA ASN A 29 -13.86 11.94 -7.88
C ASN A 29 -15.16 11.20 -7.52
N THR A 30 -16.07 11.10 -8.48
CA THR A 30 -17.48 10.73 -8.32
C THR A 30 -17.75 9.24 -8.11
N HIS A 31 -16.86 8.51 -7.42
CA HIS A 31 -17.08 7.11 -7.02
C HIS A 31 -16.51 6.81 -5.63
N ASP A 32 -16.72 7.72 -4.68
CA ASP A 32 -16.56 7.39 -3.26
C ASP A 32 -17.85 6.73 -2.75
N VAL A 33 -17.87 5.40 -2.70
CA VAL A 33 -19.03 4.60 -2.21
C VAL A 33 -19.28 4.80 -0.70
N TYR A 34 -18.38 5.49 0.00
CA TYR A 34 -18.56 5.88 1.39
C TYR A 34 -18.19 7.35 1.55
N ASP A 35 -19.02 8.10 2.26
CA ASP A 35 -18.62 9.35 2.90
C ASP A 35 -17.39 9.09 3.78
N LYS A 36 -16.48 10.06 3.87
CA LYS A 36 -15.23 9.96 4.64
C LYS A 36 -15.53 9.58 6.11
N ASP A 37 -16.59 10.13 6.67
CA ASP A 37 -16.99 9.88 8.05
C ASP A 37 -17.60 8.48 8.23
N GLU A 38 -18.42 8.03 7.27
CA GLU A 38 -18.99 6.68 7.27
C GLU A 38 -17.91 5.59 7.15
N PHE A 39 -16.92 5.79 6.28
CA PHE A 39 -15.81 4.84 6.12
C PHE A 39 -14.97 4.71 7.39
N ASN A 40 -14.67 5.85 8.03
CA ASN A 40 -13.92 5.88 9.27
C ASN A 40 -14.70 5.20 10.40
N GLU A 41 -16.01 5.44 10.49
CA GLU A 41 -16.86 4.81 11.50
C GLU A 41 -16.99 3.31 11.26
N PHE A 42 -17.18 2.87 10.01
CA PHE A 42 -17.15 1.46 9.63
C PHE A 42 -15.85 0.79 10.09
N LEU A 43 -14.69 1.39 9.79
CA LEU A 43 -13.40 0.84 10.22
C LEU A 43 -13.23 0.82 11.73
N LYS A 44 -13.70 1.83 12.47
CA LYS A 44 -13.58 1.87 13.94
C LYS A 44 -14.45 0.80 14.60
N SER A 45 -15.73 0.78 14.27
CA SER A 45 -16.76 -0.06 14.90
C SER A 45 -16.71 -1.53 14.48
N THR A 46 -16.27 -1.84 13.26
CA THR A 46 -16.34 -3.21 12.71
C THR A 46 -15.11 -4.03 13.10
N LYS A 47 -15.32 -5.30 13.47
CA LYS A 47 -14.20 -6.21 13.79
C LYS A 47 -13.38 -6.51 12.54
N LEU A 48 -12.08 -6.73 12.72
CA LEU A 48 -11.18 -7.07 11.60
C LEU A 48 -11.67 -8.29 10.80
N SER A 49 -12.14 -9.34 11.48
CA SER A 49 -12.65 -10.55 10.82
C SER A 49 -13.84 -10.26 9.91
N GLU A 50 -14.77 -9.42 10.35
CA GLU A 50 -15.95 -9.00 9.60
C GLU A 50 -15.55 -8.13 8.40
N ILE A 51 -14.63 -7.18 8.59
CA ILE A 51 -14.07 -6.37 7.49
C ILE A 51 -13.44 -7.31 6.44
N LEU A 52 -12.64 -8.29 6.85
CA LEU A 52 -12.00 -9.23 5.94
C LEU A 52 -13.00 -10.13 5.22
N GLU A 53 -14.13 -10.48 5.85
CA GLU A 53 -15.19 -11.23 5.19
C GLU A 53 -15.87 -10.39 4.10
N ILE A 54 -16.24 -9.15 4.42
CA ILE A 54 -16.87 -8.20 3.48
C ILE A 54 -15.93 -7.95 2.30
N VAL A 55 -14.71 -7.50 2.57
CA VAL A 55 -13.71 -7.15 1.57
C VAL A 55 -13.25 -8.38 0.77
N GLY A 56 -13.38 -9.58 1.33
CA GLY A 56 -13.11 -10.83 0.62
C GLY A 56 -14.08 -11.12 -0.52
N LYS A 57 -15.23 -10.45 -0.57
CA LYS A 57 -16.24 -10.56 -1.63
C LYS A 57 -16.10 -9.46 -2.69
N TYR A 58 -15.33 -8.41 -2.41
CA TYR A 58 -15.14 -7.27 -3.31
C TYR A 58 -14.43 -7.67 -4.60
N LYS A 59 -14.96 -7.16 -5.71
CA LYS A 59 -14.27 -7.16 -7.00
C LYS A 59 -13.28 -6.01 -7.08
N LYS A 60 -12.51 -5.94 -8.17
CA LYS A 60 -11.49 -4.90 -8.41
C LYS A 60 -12.06 -3.49 -8.22
N GLU A 61 -13.27 -3.24 -8.70
CA GLU A 61 -13.94 -1.94 -8.70
C GLU A 61 -14.24 -1.43 -7.28
N GLU A 62 -14.39 -2.33 -6.30
CA GLU A 62 -14.65 -2.01 -4.90
C GLU A 62 -13.37 -2.10 -4.05
N PHE A 63 -12.55 -3.12 -4.32
CA PHE A 63 -11.33 -3.41 -3.57
C PHE A 63 -10.28 -2.32 -3.74
N TYR A 64 -10.12 -1.77 -4.94
CA TYR A 64 -9.07 -0.79 -5.22
C TYR A 64 -9.35 0.56 -4.54
N PRO A 65 -10.57 1.14 -4.64
CA PRO A 65 -10.94 2.29 -3.82
C PRO A 65 -10.80 2.04 -2.32
N PHE A 66 -11.18 0.85 -1.83
CA PHE A 66 -11.01 0.49 -0.42
C PHE A 66 -9.54 0.57 0.02
N VAL A 67 -8.62 -0.03 -0.75
CA VAL A 67 -7.17 0.05 -0.52
C VAL A 67 -6.68 1.50 -0.53
N GLY A 68 -7.11 2.31 -1.49
CA GLY A 68 -6.76 3.73 -1.58
C GLY A 68 -7.18 4.52 -0.34
N LYS A 69 -8.41 4.28 0.18
CA LYS A 69 -8.88 4.91 1.42
C LYS A 69 -8.03 4.53 2.63
N LEU A 70 -7.62 3.27 2.75
CA LEU A 70 -6.74 2.84 3.84
C LEU A 70 -5.37 3.54 3.78
N PHE A 71 -4.79 3.68 2.58
CA PHE A 71 -3.54 4.44 2.41
C PHE A 71 -3.70 5.90 2.81
N ARG A 72 -4.85 6.52 2.48
CA ARG A 72 -5.16 7.89 2.92
C ARG A 72 -5.19 8.03 4.43
N ILE A 73 -5.81 7.07 5.13
CA ILE A 73 -5.87 7.08 6.59
C ILE A 73 -4.46 7.01 7.20
N ILE A 74 -3.57 6.16 6.68
CA ILE A 74 -2.23 6.00 7.27
C ILE A 74 -1.25 7.14 6.92
N GLY A 75 -1.64 8.09 6.08
CA GLY A 75 -0.86 9.32 5.81
C GLY A 75 -0.36 9.53 4.38
N PHE A 76 -0.89 8.79 3.40
CA PHE A 76 -0.65 9.07 1.97
C PHE A 76 -1.75 9.95 1.37
N GLU A 77 -1.45 10.61 0.27
CA GLU A 77 -2.45 10.99 -0.73
C GLU A 77 -2.57 9.82 -1.72
N SER A 78 -3.77 9.53 -2.22
CA SER A 78 -3.98 8.36 -3.09
C SER A 78 -4.92 8.69 -4.24
N ASP A 79 -4.41 8.45 -5.45
CA ASP A 79 -5.15 8.49 -6.70
C ASP A 79 -5.31 7.06 -7.23
N VAL A 80 -6.56 6.58 -7.29
CA VAL A 80 -6.86 5.31 -7.95
C VAL A 80 -6.88 5.58 -9.45
N SER A 81 -6.08 4.83 -10.21
CA SER A 81 -6.02 4.97 -11.66
C SER A 81 -7.42 4.73 -12.25
N ARG A 82 -7.98 5.74 -12.92
CA ARG A 82 -9.25 5.56 -13.66
C ARG A 82 -9.01 4.58 -14.81
N ASN A 83 -9.92 3.62 -14.97
CA ASN A 83 -9.97 2.78 -16.18
C ASN A 83 -9.97 3.69 -17.42
N GLY A 84 -8.87 3.69 -18.19
CA GLY A 84 -8.69 4.55 -19.37
C GLY A 84 -7.46 5.48 -19.33
N GLN A 85 -6.81 5.68 -18.18
CA GLN A 85 -5.50 6.38 -18.14
C GLN A 85 -4.33 5.40 -18.26
N ASN A 86 -4.17 4.82 -19.46
CA ASN A 86 -3.13 3.85 -19.80
C ASN A 86 -1.68 4.33 -19.52
N ALA A 87 -1.48 5.64 -19.35
CA ALA A 87 -0.19 6.23 -19.00
C ALA A 87 0.27 5.89 -17.57
N GLN A 88 -0.67 5.70 -16.63
CA GLN A 88 -0.37 5.52 -15.20
C GLN A 88 0.16 4.12 -14.86
N ARG A 89 -0.19 3.09 -15.64
CA ARG A 89 0.33 1.69 -15.64
C ARG A 89 0.22 0.91 -14.31
N ALA A 90 0.07 1.60 -13.18
CA ALA A 90 -0.16 1.07 -11.84
C ALA A 90 -1.64 1.19 -11.47
N ASP A 91 -2.11 0.26 -10.65
CA ASP A 91 -3.50 0.21 -10.20
C ASP A 91 -3.85 1.38 -9.27
N ILE A 92 -2.92 1.76 -8.39
CA ILE A 92 -3.01 2.95 -7.53
C ILE A 92 -1.66 3.68 -7.56
N VAL A 93 -1.72 5.00 -7.55
CA VAL A 93 -0.56 5.87 -7.35
C VAL A 93 -0.73 6.61 -6.03
N LEU A 94 0.26 6.47 -5.14
CA LEU A 94 0.29 7.20 -3.88
C LEU A 94 1.24 8.38 -4.01
N ASN A 95 0.83 9.52 -3.47
CA ASN A 95 1.66 10.70 -3.30
C ASN A 95 1.97 10.90 -1.81
N TYR A 96 3.21 11.24 -1.50
CA TYR A 96 3.62 11.57 -0.13
C TYR A 96 4.34 12.91 -0.11
N GLN A 97 3.76 13.85 0.66
CA GLN A 97 4.26 15.22 0.85
C GLN A 97 4.52 15.97 -0.46
N GLY A 98 3.76 15.69 -1.53
CA GLY A 98 3.92 16.29 -2.86
C GLY A 98 5.28 16.06 -3.53
N LYS A 99 6.12 15.16 -3.00
CA LYS A 99 7.53 15.01 -3.41
C LYS A 99 7.94 13.58 -3.73
N ARG A 100 7.04 12.62 -3.49
CA ARG A 100 7.31 11.20 -3.70
C ARG A 100 6.09 10.54 -4.28
N THR A 101 6.30 9.82 -5.37
CA THR A 101 5.29 9.01 -6.04
C THR A 101 5.61 7.54 -5.82
N ILE A 102 4.65 6.77 -5.32
CA ILE A 102 4.79 5.35 -4.98
C ILE A 102 3.75 4.58 -5.80
N PRO A 103 4.16 3.72 -6.74
CA PRO A 103 3.23 2.93 -7.52
C PRO A 103 2.79 1.71 -6.70
N VAL A 104 1.53 1.31 -6.85
CA VAL A 104 0.95 0.17 -6.16
C VAL A 104 0.31 -0.77 -7.18
N GLU A 105 0.71 -2.03 -7.15
CA GLU A 105 0.00 -3.13 -7.81
C GLU A 105 -1.00 -3.72 -6.81
N VAL A 106 -2.24 -3.92 -7.22
CA VAL A 106 -3.30 -4.41 -6.34
C VAL A 106 -3.88 -5.71 -6.90
N LYS A 107 -4.23 -6.64 -6.02
CA LYS A 107 -5.01 -7.83 -6.37
C LYS A 107 -6.10 -8.08 -5.34
N SER A 108 -7.35 -8.03 -5.79
CA SER A 108 -8.49 -8.47 -4.98
C SER A 108 -8.45 -9.98 -4.75
N LYS A 109 -9.16 -10.46 -3.71
CA LYS A 109 -9.26 -11.90 -3.43
C LYS A 109 -9.88 -12.68 -4.60
N THR A 110 -10.81 -12.04 -5.31
CA THR A 110 -11.52 -12.62 -6.46
C THR A 110 -10.63 -12.76 -7.70
N GLU A 111 -9.56 -11.96 -7.81
CA GLU A 111 -8.54 -12.13 -8.84
C GLU A 111 -7.50 -13.17 -8.42
N VAL A 112 -6.87 -12.95 -7.26
CA VAL A 112 -5.84 -13.82 -6.70
C VAL A 112 -5.92 -13.79 -5.17
N SER A 113 -6.15 -14.95 -4.56
CA SER A 113 -6.36 -15.04 -3.10
C SER A 113 -5.14 -14.72 -2.23
N LYS A 114 -3.92 -14.79 -2.80
CA LYS A 114 -2.64 -14.51 -2.15
C LYS A 114 -1.73 -13.77 -3.13
N ILE A 115 -0.89 -12.86 -2.64
CA ILE A 115 0.14 -12.22 -3.46
C ILE A 115 0.99 -13.30 -4.14
N ASN A 116 1.06 -13.27 -5.46
CA ASN A 116 1.81 -14.24 -6.25
C ASN A 116 3.02 -13.59 -6.93
N ILE A 117 3.83 -14.39 -7.60
CA ILE A 117 5.03 -13.93 -8.30
C ILE A 117 4.70 -12.90 -9.38
N LYS A 118 3.60 -13.09 -10.13
CA LYS A 118 3.17 -12.16 -11.18
C LYS A 118 2.87 -10.77 -10.65
N SER A 119 2.27 -10.66 -9.46
CA SER A 119 2.02 -9.36 -8.83
C SER A 119 3.32 -8.62 -8.47
N ILE A 120 4.34 -9.35 -8.05
CA ILE A 120 5.66 -8.80 -7.71
C ILE A 120 6.38 -8.36 -9.00
N GLU A 121 6.32 -9.18 -10.06
CA GLU A 121 6.83 -8.84 -11.40
C GLU A 121 6.17 -7.58 -11.97
N GLN A 122 4.84 -7.50 -11.90
CA GLN A 122 4.09 -6.32 -12.37
C GLN A 122 4.48 -5.05 -11.60
N ALA A 123 4.59 -5.12 -10.27
CA ALA A 123 5.05 -3.98 -9.46
C ALA A 123 6.48 -3.54 -9.79
N PHE A 124 7.37 -4.49 -10.09
CA PHE A 124 8.73 -4.22 -10.54
C PHE A 124 8.74 -3.51 -11.90
N GLU A 125 8.08 -4.10 -12.90
CA GLU A 125 8.00 -3.54 -14.25
C GLU A 125 7.39 -2.14 -14.26
N ASN A 126 6.29 -1.96 -13.51
CA ASN A 126 5.60 -0.68 -13.39
C ASN A 126 6.55 0.38 -12.83
N LYS A 127 7.33 0.06 -11.80
CA LYS A 127 8.31 0.99 -11.22
C LYS A 127 9.37 1.41 -12.25
N ILE A 128 9.96 0.46 -12.97
CA ILE A 128 10.97 0.75 -14.00
C ILE A 128 10.40 1.65 -15.09
N ILE A 129 9.23 1.30 -15.63
CA ILE A 129 8.59 2.06 -16.72
C ILE A 129 8.22 3.47 -16.27
N LEU A 130 7.62 3.62 -15.09
CA LEU A 130 7.20 4.90 -14.57
C LEU A 130 8.38 5.83 -14.26
N MET A 131 9.48 5.26 -13.75
CA MET A 131 10.73 6.00 -13.60
C MET A 131 11.30 6.45 -14.95
N SER A 132 11.32 5.57 -15.95
CA SER A 132 11.80 5.90 -17.30
C SER A 132 10.97 6.98 -17.98
N ARG A 133 9.67 7.05 -17.67
CA ARG A 133 8.75 8.09 -18.18
C ARG A 133 8.83 9.41 -17.42
N GLN A 134 9.55 9.47 -16.30
CA GLN A 134 9.54 10.61 -15.38
C GLN A 134 8.11 11.01 -14.94
N TYR A 135 7.23 10.01 -14.75
CA TYR A 135 5.83 10.24 -14.42
C TYR A 135 5.65 10.62 -12.95
N GLY A 136 5.71 11.90 -12.58
CA GLY A 136 5.64 12.33 -11.19
C GLY A 136 6.99 12.25 -10.46
N HIS A 137 6.99 12.36 -9.14
CA HIS A 137 8.20 12.57 -8.34
C HIS A 137 8.79 11.26 -7.80
N PHE A 138 9.21 10.37 -8.70
CA PHE A 138 9.83 9.10 -8.29
C PHE A 138 11.25 9.27 -7.77
N LYS A 139 11.53 8.67 -6.60
CA LYS A 139 12.91 8.44 -6.16
C LYS A 139 13.28 6.98 -6.36
N LYS A 140 14.51 6.75 -6.82
CA LYS A 140 15.07 5.41 -7.07
C LYS A 140 15.06 4.54 -5.82
N ASP A 141 15.26 5.13 -4.65
CA ASP A 141 15.32 4.42 -3.36
C ASP A 141 13.95 4.18 -2.70
N ASP A 142 12.88 4.81 -3.22
CA ASP A 142 11.52 4.55 -2.77
C ASP A 142 11.00 3.25 -3.39
N ALA A 143 10.26 2.47 -2.61
CA ALA A 143 9.72 1.19 -3.01
C ALA A 143 8.57 1.30 -4.02
N SER A 144 8.24 0.15 -4.61
CA SER A 144 6.95 -0.14 -5.24
C SER A 144 6.15 -1.03 -4.30
N PHE A 145 4.83 -0.85 -4.23
CA PHE A 145 4.00 -1.62 -3.32
C PHE A 145 3.20 -2.68 -4.05
N VAL A 146 3.00 -3.83 -3.39
CA VAL A 146 2.05 -4.86 -3.80
C VAL A 146 1.05 -5.05 -2.67
N VAL A 147 -0.23 -4.84 -2.95
CA VAL A 147 -1.32 -5.11 -2.02
C VAL A 147 -2.14 -6.29 -2.50
N GLY A 148 -2.28 -7.30 -1.65
CA GLY A 148 -3.15 -8.44 -1.92
C GLY A 148 -3.96 -8.85 -0.70
N PHE A 149 -4.94 -9.73 -0.89
CA PHE A 149 -5.78 -10.17 0.22
C PHE A 149 -4.98 -10.91 1.32
N ALA A 150 -4.01 -11.73 0.94
CA ALA A 150 -3.11 -12.42 1.86
C ALA A 150 -1.67 -12.44 1.35
N TYR A 151 -0.72 -12.64 2.27
CA TYR A 151 0.70 -12.81 1.92
C TYR A 151 0.94 -14.01 1.00
N PRO A 152 2.09 -14.04 0.31
CA PRO A 152 2.50 -15.16 -0.51
C PRO A 152 2.43 -16.50 0.23
N SER A 153 2.04 -17.56 -0.49
CA SER A 153 2.09 -18.93 0.05
C SER A 153 3.52 -19.40 0.35
N SER A 154 4.51 -18.87 -0.37
CA SER A 154 5.93 -19.10 -0.13
C SER A 154 6.65 -17.78 0.08
N ALA A 155 6.78 -17.39 1.35
CA ALA A 155 7.55 -16.21 1.73
C ALA A 155 9.00 -16.30 1.24
N SER A 156 9.61 -17.49 1.26
CA SER A 156 10.98 -17.70 0.76
C SER A 156 11.12 -17.34 -0.72
N LYS A 157 10.24 -17.85 -1.60
CA LYS A 157 10.28 -17.55 -3.04
C LYS A 157 10.02 -16.07 -3.32
N ALA A 158 9.02 -15.48 -2.66
CA ALA A 158 8.73 -14.06 -2.80
C ALA A 158 9.92 -13.19 -2.36
N ASN A 159 10.52 -13.50 -1.20
CA ASN A 159 11.67 -12.76 -0.67
C ASN A 159 12.92 -12.93 -1.53
N GLN A 160 13.17 -14.12 -2.10
CA GLN A 160 14.26 -14.34 -3.05
C GLN A 160 14.10 -13.43 -4.28
N LEU A 161 12.90 -13.34 -4.83
CA LEU A 161 12.62 -12.48 -5.99
C LEU A 161 12.78 -10.99 -5.67
N VAL A 162 12.18 -10.53 -4.57
CA VAL A 162 12.31 -9.14 -4.10
C VAL A 162 13.77 -8.78 -3.85
N SER A 163 14.55 -9.70 -3.25
CA SER A 163 15.98 -9.51 -3.03
C SER A 163 16.78 -9.48 -4.33
N ALA A 164 16.43 -10.32 -5.31
CA ALA A 164 17.06 -10.32 -6.62
C ALA A 164 16.83 -8.98 -7.35
N TYR A 165 15.61 -8.45 -7.33
CA TYR A 165 15.30 -7.14 -7.94
C TYR A 165 16.06 -5.99 -7.27
N TYR A 166 16.15 -5.99 -5.95
CA TYR A 166 16.97 -5.00 -5.25
C TYR A 166 18.45 -5.14 -5.60
N LYS A 167 19.00 -6.35 -5.57
CA LYS A 167 20.43 -6.59 -5.83
C LYS A 167 20.84 -6.21 -7.26
N VAL A 168 20.00 -6.52 -8.25
CA VAL A 168 20.33 -6.31 -9.67
C VAL A 168 19.96 -4.91 -10.15
N TYR A 169 18.80 -4.39 -9.75
CA TYR A 169 18.24 -3.15 -10.29
C TYR A 169 18.14 -2.01 -9.27
N GLY A 170 18.38 -2.29 -7.98
CA GLY A 170 18.15 -1.33 -6.91
C GLY A 170 16.68 -1.04 -6.63
N VAL A 171 15.75 -1.86 -7.15
CA VAL A 171 14.31 -1.66 -6.98
C VAL A 171 13.83 -2.39 -5.73
N LYS A 172 13.24 -1.63 -4.80
CA LYS A 172 12.60 -2.18 -3.60
C LYS A 172 11.13 -2.48 -3.85
N ILE A 173 10.65 -3.58 -3.30
CA ILE A 173 9.24 -3.96 -3.36
C ILE A 173 8.75 -4.32 -1.97
N VAL A 174 7.65 -3.71 -1.54
CA VAL A 174 6.99 -3.97 -0.26
C VAL A 174 5.70 -4.74 -0.51
N LEU A 175 5.52 -5.83 0.24
CA LEU A 175 4.35 -6.72 0.15
C LEU A 175 3.44 -6.48 1.36
N ILE A 176 2.18 -6.16 1.11
CA ILE A 176 1.20 -5.75 2.13
C ILE A 176 -0.06 -6.60 1.98
N SER A 177 -0.42 -7.32 3.04
CA SER A 177 -1.75 -7.95 3.09
C SER A 177 -2.82 -6.95 3.45
N ILE A 178 -4.05 -7.13 2.95
CA ILE A 178 -5.18 -6.27 3.31
C ILE A 178 -5.44 -6.28 4.82
N SER A 179 -5.25 -7.42 5.49
CA SER A 179 -5.34 -7.52 6.95
C SER A 179 -4.38 -6.57 7.66
N THR A 180 -3.14 -6.48 7.17
CA THR A 180 -2.14 -5.57 7.75
C THR A 180 -2.49 -4.12 7.49
N LEU A 181 -2.92 -3.78 6.27
CA LEU A 181 -3.29 -2.42 5.93
C LEU A 181 -4.53 -1.93 6.70
N VAL A 182 -5.55 -2.79 6.89
CA VAL A 182 -6.73 -2.49 7.73
C VAL A 182 -6.32 -2.29 9.18
N LYS A 183 -5.45 -3.15 9.74
CA LYS A 183 -4.93 -2.96 11.09
C LYS A 183 -4.20 -1.62 11.23
N MET A 184 -3.36 -1.27 10.25
CA MET A 184 -2.64 0.02 10.27
C MET A 184 -3.61 1.20 10.30
N ALA A 185 -4.63 1.18 9.44
CA ALA A 185 -5.65 2.22 9.39
C ALA A 185 -6.48 2.30 10.68
N LYS A 186 -6.91 1.16 11.24
CA LYS A 186 -7.63 1.11 12.52
C LYS A 186 -6.81 1.69 13.67
N GLU A 187 -5.53 1.32 13.78
CA GLU A 187 -4.63 1.86 14.79
C GLU A 187 -4.47 3.39 14.65
N THR A 188 -4.41 3.91 13.43
CA THR A 188 -4.39 5.36 13.21
C THR A 188 -5.70 6.02 13.63
N LEU A 189 -6.85 5.42 13.33
CA LEU A 189 -8.16 6.01 13.66
C LEU A 189 -8.53 5.91 15.14
N VAL A 190 -8.18 4.82 15.82
CA VAL A 190 -8.59 4.52 17.20
C VAL A 190 -7.54 5.01 18.20
N ASN A 191 -6.27 4.75 17.92
CA ASN A 191 -5.16 5.03 18.84
C ASN A 191 -4.33 6.25 18.42
N ASN A 192 -4.75 6.99 17.40
CA ASN A 192 -4.01 8.09 16.79
C ASN A 192 -2.56 7.69 16.40
N ARG A 193 -2.37 6.40 16.06
CA ARG A 193 -1.05 5.84 15.76
C ARG A 193 -0.50 6.45 14.47
N GLN A 194 0.69 7.03 14.59
CA GLN A 194 1.46 7.57 13.47
C GLN A 194 2.43 6.52 12.93
N TRP A 195 2.54 6.45 11.60
CA TRP A 195 3.45 5.55 10.90
C TRP A 195 4.64 6.34 10.33
N ASP A 196 5.86 5.82 10.49
CA ASP A 196 7.03 6.43 9.83
C ASP A 196 7.03 6.17 8.32
N ILE A 197 6.23 6.92 7.57
CA ILE A 197 6.07 6.70 6.12
C ILE A 197 7.42 6.73 5.38
N ASN A 198 8.42 7.46 5.86
CA ASN A 198 9.75 7.45 5.24
C ASN A 198 10.47 6.11 5.38
N ASP A 199 10.35 5.44 6.53
CA ASP A 199 10.85 4.08 6.69
C ASP A 199 10.03 3.10 5.85
N PHE A 200 8.69 3.22 5.90
CA PHE A 200 7.78 2.36 5.17
C PHE A 200 8.05 2.32 3.66
N ILE A 201 8.20 3.49 3.02
CA ILE A 201 8.50 3.59 1.58
C ILE A 201 9.94 3.22 1.24
N LYS A 202 10.85 3.08 2.21
CA LYS A 202 12.23 2.65 1.99
C LYS A 202 12.47 1.18 2.33
N ASN A 203 11.43 0.46 2.76
CA ASN A 203 11.48 -0.93 3.16
C ASN A 203 11.41 -1.89 1.95
N MET A 204 11.50 -3.20 2.21
CA MET A 204 11.31 -4.26 1.20
C MET A 204 10.84 -5.57 1.86
N GLY A 205 10.16 -6.41 1.09
CA GLY A 205 9.60 -7.67 1.55
C GLY A 205 8.25 -7.50 2.26
N GLU A 206 7.85 -8.50 3.03
CA GLU A 206 6.58 -8.48 3.76
C GLU A 206 6.63 -7.51 4.94
N VAL A 207 5.71 -6.55 4.97
CA VAL A 207 5.48 -5.72 6.15
C VAL A 207 4.36 -6.36 6.95
N ARG A 208 4.63 -6.73 8.22
CA ARG A 208 3.66 -7.34 9.13
C ARG A 208 3.56 -6.52 10.41
N LEU A 209 2.33 -6.32 10.88
CA LEU A 209 2.08 -5.83 12.24
C LEU A 209 2.03 -7.03 13.19
N ASN A 210 2.93 -7.04 14.16
CA ASN A 210 2.78 -7.91 15.32
C ASN A 210 1.63 -7.35 16.16
N GLY A 211 0.77 -8.25 16.64
CA GLY A 211 -0.29 -7.91 17.58
C GLY A 211 0.28 -7.51 18.93
#